data_AF-A0A271J096-F1
#
_entry.id   AF-A0A271J096-F1
#
_cell.length_a   1.000
_cell.length_b   1.000
_cell.length_c   1.000
_cell.angle_alpha   90.00
_cell.angle_beta   90.00
_cell.angle_gamma   90.00
#
_symmetry.space_group_name_H-M   'P 1'
#
loop_
_entity.id
_entity.type
_entity.pdbx_description
1 polymer ?
#
loop_
_entity_poly.entity_id
_entity_poly.type
_entity_poly.pdbx_seq_one_letter_code
_entity_poly.pdbx_strand_id
1 'polypeptide(L)'
;MSRPPLADTLSYATDFVIEILSASSRAPFGQLSWVEINRLAAQWLRPEAGEAGDDTSRLGHAVVIEMSAHGLLDVELTSAADGQLMVQRVAHPRFAGVQAAQALAA
;
A
#
# COMPACT_ATOMS: atom_id res chain seq x y z
N MET A 1 -8.05 19.54 15.12
CA MET A 1 -7.81 19.83 13.70
C MET A 1 -7.37 18.53 13.06
N SER A 2 -8.19 17.94 12.18
CA SER A 2 -7.83 16.69 11.50
C SER A 2 -6.67 16.98 10.54
N ARG A 3 -5.57 16.22 10.67
CA ARG A 3 -4.43 16.32 9.75
C ARG A 3 -4.96 16.10 8.32
N PRO A 4 -4.53 16.90 7.32
CA PRO A 4 -4.90 16.63 5.94
C PRO A 4 -4.45 15.22 5.55
N PRO A 5 -5.24 14.48 4.74
CA PRO A 5 -4.86 13.17 4.22
C PRO A 5 -3.46 13.25 3.59
N LEU A 6 -2.58 12.29 3.89
CA LEU A 6 -1.25 12.22 3.29
C LEU A 6 -1.34 12.24 1.76
N ALA A 7 -2.36 11.60 1.19
CA ALA A 7 -2.60 11.60 -0.24
C ALA A 7 -2.85 13.00 -0.84
N ASP A 8 -3.42 13.94 -0.06
CA ASP A 8 -3.64 15.32 -0.51
C ASP A 8 -2.35 16.16 -0.42
N THR A 9 -1.37 15.72 0.38
CA THR A 9 -0.10 16.43 0.59
C THR A 9 1.03 15.94 -0.32
N LEU A 10 0.89 14.77 -0.92
CA LEU A 10 1.91 14.11 -1.73
C LEU A 10 1.48 14.09 -3.20
N SER A 11 2.15 14.86 -4.05
CA SER A 11 1.82 14.99 -5.49
C SER A 11 1.86 13.66 -6.26
N TYR A 12 2.58 12.67 -5.76
CA TYR A 12 2.77 11.35 -6.35
C TYR A 12 1.88 10.25 -5.72
N ALA A 13 1.08 10.54 -4.68
CA ALA A 13 0.31 9.51 -3.98
C ALA A 13 -0.71 8.80 -4.90
N THR A 14 -1.35 9.54 -5.80
CA THR A 14 -2.32 8.97 -6.74
C THR A 14 -1.65 7.99 -7.72
N ASP A 15 -0.54 8.38 -8.32
CA ASP A 15 0.19 7.54 -9.28
C ASP A 15 0.78 6.28 -8.62
N PHE A 16 1.32 6.44 -7.41
CA PHE A 16 1.82 5.33 -6.60
C PHE A 16 0.70 4.30 -6.31
N VAL A 17 -0.50 4.76 -5.95
CA VAL A 17 -1.65 3.89 -5.66
C VAL A 17 -2.17 3.20 -6.92
N ILE A 18 -2.19 3.89 -8.06
CA ILE A 18 -2.52 3.29 -9.36
C ILE A 18 -1.53 2.18 -9.69
N GLU A 19 -0.24 2.37 -9.41
CA GLU A 19 0.76 1.35 -9.67
C GLU A 19 0.64 0.16 -8.71
N ILE A 20 0.29 0.38 -7.44
CA ILE A 20 -0.04 -0.69 -6.47
C ILE A 20 -1.25 -1.51 -6.96
N LEU A 21 -2.31 -0.86 -7.45
CA LEU A 21 -3.48 -1.52 -8.03
C LEU A 21 -3.11 -2.32 -9.29
N SER A 22 -2.32 -1.73 -10.18
CA SER A 22 -1.84 -2.39 -11.41
C SER A 22 -0.95 -3.59 -11.10
N ALA A 23 -0.04 -3.46 -10.13
CA ALA A 23 0.85 -4.54 -9.71
C ALA A 23 0.07 -5.67 -9.04
N SER A 24 -0.84 -5.36 -8.12
CA SER A 24 -1.69 -6.38 -7.47
C SER A 24 -2.58 -7.12 -8.47
N SER A 25 -3.07 -6.46 -9.52
CA SER A 25 -3.86 -7.11 -10.58
C SER A 25 -3.08 -8.14 -11.41
N ARG A 26 -1.75 -8.00 -11.47
CA ARG A 26 -0.83 -8.88 -12.22
C ARG A 26 -0.11 -9.90 -11.33
N ALA A 27 -0.21 -9.74 -10.01
CA ALA A 27 0.44 -10.61 -9.05
C ALA A 27 -0.23 -11.99 -8.99
N PRO A 28 0.53 -13.08 -8.75
CA PRO A 28 -0.04 -14.40 -8.48
C PRO A 28 -1.07 -14.31 -7.35
N PHE A 29 -2.26 -14.88 -7.58
CA PHE A 29 -3.39 -14.83 -6.63
C PHE A 29 -3.93 -13.43 -6.30
N GLY A 30 -3.57 -12.41 -7.09
CA GLY A 30 -4.05 -11.04 -6.89
C GLY A 30 -3.51 -10.37 -5.60
N GLN A 31 -2.39 -10.87 -5.07
CA GLN A 31 -1.81 -10.40 -3.81
C GLN A 31 -0.42 -9.83 -4.03
N LEU A 32 -0.23 -8.57 -3.62
CA LEU A 32 1.07 -7.92 -3.61
C LEU A 32 1.72 -8.07 -2.22
N SER A 33 2.99 -8.49 -2.17
CA SER A 33 3.74 -8.65 -0.93
C SER A 33 4.38 -7.33 -0.46
N TRP A 34 4.69 -7.25 0.84
CA TRP A 34 5.56 -6.21 1.44
C TRP A 34 6.76 -5.84 0.57
N VAL A 35 7.47 -6.82 0.02
CA VAL A 35 8.74 -6.58 -0.69
C VAL A 35 8.49 -5.78 -1.98
N GLU A 36 7.39 -6.08 -2.65
CA GLU A 36 6.97 -5.39 -3.87
C GLU A 36 6.43 -3.99 -3.56
N ILE A 37 5.71 -3.84 -2.45
CA ILE A 37 5.25 -2.52 -1.95
C ILE A 37 6.46 -1.61 -1.70
N ASN A 38 7.49 -2.10 -1.01
CA ASN A 38 8.70 -1.32 -0.72
C ASN A 38 9.48 -0.96 -1.99
N ARG A 39 9.52 -1.88 -2.96
CA ARG A 39 10.15 -1.61 -4.24
C ARG A 39 9.43 -0.48 -4.99
N LEU A 40 8.10 -0.50 -5.01
CA LEU A 40 7.29 0.54 -5.63
C LEU A 40 7.42 1.87 -4.87
N ALA A 41 7.39 1.83 -3.54
CA ALA A 41 7.62 3.00 -2.70
C ALA A 41 8.98 3.64 -2.98
N ALA A 42 10.05 2.86 -3.05
CA ALA A 42 11.39 3.34 -3.37
C ALA A 42 11.54 3.89 -4.81
N GLN A 43 10.67 3.49 -5.74
CA GLN A 43 10.67 4.00 -7.11
C GLN A 43 10.01 5.38 -7.21
N TRP A 44 8.90 5.58 -6.51
CA TRP A 44 8.10 6.81 -6.56
C TRP A 44 8.54 7.87 -5.55
N LEU A 45 9.00 7.44 -4.38
CA LEU A 45 9.31 8.32 -3.25
C LEU A 45 10.80 8.62 -3.18
N ARG A 46 11.54 8.52 -4.29
CA ARG A 46 12.98 8.79 -4.29
C ARG A 46 13.21 10.19 -3.72
N PRO A 47 13.95 10.33 -2.60
CA PRO A 47 14.31 11.66 -2.13
C PRO A 47 15.12 12.34 -3.23
N GLU A 48 14.80 13.60 -3.53
CA GLU A 48 15.65 14.40 -4.40
C GLU A 48 17.07 14.39 -3.83
N ALA A 49 18.07 14.38 -4.70
CA ALA A 49 19.48 14.25 -4.30
C ALA A 49 19.89 15.42 -3.40
N GLY A 50 19.76 15.25 -2.08
CA GLY A 50 20.00 16.30 -1.09
C GLY A 50 19.04 16.29 0.10
N GLU A 51 17.86 15.66 -0.01
CA GLU A 51 16.94 15.53 1.12
C GLU A 51 17.32 14.32 1.98
N ALA A 52 17.94 14.60 3.13
CA ALA A 52 18.00 13.63 4.20
C ALA A 52 16.61 13.49 4.82
N GLY A 53 16.02 12.30 4.75
CA GLY A 53 15.47 11.75 5.99
C GLY A 53 14.02 11.31 6.09
N ASP A 54 13.30 11.06 4.99
CA ASP A 54 12.06 10.28 5.11
C ASP A 54 12.28 8.83 4.72
N ASP A 55 11.97 7.92 5.65
CA ASP A 55 11.93 6.47 5.42
C ASP A 55 10.82 6.20 4.38
N THR A 56 11.23 6.17 3.11
CA THR A 56 10.34 6.04 1.95
C THR A 56 9.49 4.77 2.02
N SER A 57 10.00 3.72 2.67
CA SER A 57 9.23 2.52 2.97
C SER A 57 8.04 2.85 3.85
N ARG A 58 8.28 3.49 5.00
CA ARG A 58 7.21 3.89 5.95
C ARG A 58 6.22 4.85 5.32
N LEU A 59 6.68 5.80 4.50
CA LEU A 59 5.80 6.73 3.80
C LEU A 59 4.90 5.99 2.81
N GLY A 60 5.45 5.07 2.02
CA GLY A 60 4.68 4.23 1.09
C GLY A 60 3.63 3.39 1.82
N HIS A 61 3.98 2.76 2.94
CA HIS A 61 3.03 2.01 3.75
C HIS A 61 1.93 2.90 4.33
N ALA A 62 2.25 4.10 4.82
CA ALA A 62 1.27 5.04 5.35
C ALA A 62 0.25 5.46 4.28
N VAL A 63 0.70 5.73 3.05
CA VAL A 63 -0.19 6.06 1.92
C VAL A 63 -1.12 4.90 1.59
N VAL A 64 -0.60 3.67 1.52
CA VAL A 64 -1.43 2.48 1.23
C VAL A 64 -2.47 2.23 2.34
N ILE A 65 -2.09 2.41 3.61
CA ILE A 65 -3.02 2.29 4.76
C ILE A 65 -4.13 3.33 4.66
N GLU A 66 -3.80 4.58 4.35
CA GLU A 66 -4.78 5.66 4.19
C GLU A 66 -5.78 5.35 3.07
N MET A 67 -5.30 4.87 1.92
CA MET A 67 -6.18 4.50 0.81
C MET A 67 -7.08 3.30 1.11
N SER A 68 -6.62 2.35 1.93
CA SER A 68 -7.48 1.28 2.42
C SER A 68 -8.58 1.80 3.34
N ALA A 69 -8.28 2.77 4.21
CA ALA A 69 -9.29 3.43 5.04
C ALA A 69 -10.35 4.18 4.21
N HIS A 70 -10.01 4.58 2.98
CA HIS A 70 -10.94 5.15 2.00
C HIS A 70 -11.64 4.11 1.10
N GLY A 71 -11.43 2.81 1.33
CA GLY A 71 -12.10 1.71 0.62
C GLY A 71 -11.55 1.43 -0.78
N LEU A 72 -10.38 1.95 -1.12
CA LEU A 72 -9.76 1.77 -2.45
C LEU A 72 -8.93 0.48 -2.54
N LEU A 73 -8.47 -0.02 -1.40
CA LEU A 73 -7.61 -1.20 -1.28
C LEU A 73 -8.06 -2.08 -0.12
N ASP A 74 -7.93 -3.39 -0.30
CA ASP A 74 -8.01 -4.35 0.80
C ASP A 74 -6.58 -4.72 1.22
N VAL A 75 -6.27 -4.57 2.51
CA VAL A 75 -4.89 -4.67 3.01
C VAL A 75 -4.82 -5.51 4.28
N GLU A 76 -3.81 -6.36 4.36
CA GLU A 76 -3.43 -7.05 5.59
C GLU A 76 -2.34 -6.22 6.27
N LEU A 77 -2.54 -5.89 7.55
CA LEU A 77 -1.62 -5.08 8.34
C LEU A 77 -0.74 -5.94 9.24
N THR A 78 0.49 -5.49 9.43
CA THR A 78 1.44 -6.03 10.43
C THR A 78 2.04 -4.88 11.23
N SER A 79 2.84 -5.19 12.25
CA SER A 79 3.53 -4.20 13.08
C SER A 79 5.04 -4.36 12.96
N ALA A 80 5.75 -3.25 12.76
CA ALA A 80 7.20 -3.21 12.86
C ALA A 80 7.66 -3.37 14.33
N ALA A 81 8.96 -3.56 14.54
CA ALA A 81 9.56 -3.77 15.86
C ALA A 81 9.37 -2.57 16.82
N ASP A 82 9.15 -1.37 16.28
CA ASP A 82 8.85 -0.14 17.02
C ASP A 82 7.34 0.11 17.21
N GLY A 83 6.49 -0.83 16.80
CA GLY A 83 5.05 -0.76 16.93
C GLY A 83 4.33 0.03 15.83
N GLN A 84 5.04 0.53 14.82
CA GLN A 84 4.38 1.20 13.69
C GLN A 84 3.64 0.19 12.81
N LEU A 85 2.41 0.53 12.41
CA LEU A 85 1.63 -0.26 11.44
C LEU A 85 2.27 -0.21 10.06
N MET A 86 2.38 -1.38 9.45
CA MET A 86 2.95 -1.61 8.13
C MET A 86 1.99 -2.50 7.32
N VAL A 87 2.08 -2.41 6.00
CA VAL A 87 1.29 -3.26 5.10
C VAL A 87 2.03 -4.56 4.86
N GLN A 88 1.42 -5.67 5.27
CA GLN A 88 1.93 -7.00 5.01
C GLN A 88 1.60 -7.44 3.58
N ARG A 89 0.34 -7.23 3.18
CA ARG A 89 -0.18 -7.61 1.85
C ARG A 89 -1.24 -6.63 1.38
N VAL A 90 -1.34 -6.47 0.05
CA VAL A 90 -2.45 -5.78 -0.61
C VAL A 90 -3.17 -6.78 -1.51
N ALA A 91 -4.47 -6.95 -1.30
CA ALA A 91 -5.34 -7.79 -2.13
C ALA A 91 -6.09 -6.93 -3.15
N HIS A 92 -6.13 -7.39 -4.40
CA HIS A 92 -6.95 -6.73 -5.41
C HIS A 92 -8.46 -6.94 -5.12
N PRO A 93 -9.32 -5.92 -5.19
CA PRO A 93 -10.74 -6.02 -4.80
C PRO A 93 -11.52 -7.12 -5.54
N ARG A 94 -11.23 -7.35 -6.83
CA ARG A 94 -11.82 -8.47 -7.60
C ARG A 94 -11.46 -9.86 -7.04
N PHE A 95 -10.31 -10.01 -6.39
CA PHE A 95 -9.85 -11.27 -5.83
C PHE A 95 -10.36 -11.51 -4.40
N ALA A 96 -10.69 -10.45 -3.65
CA ALA A 96 -11.36 -10.57 -2.35
C ALA A 96 -12.71 -11.32 -2.48
N GLY A 97 -13.50 -11.01 -3.53
CA GLY A 97 -14.73 -11.74 -3.83
C GLY A 97 -14.51 -13.22 -4.17
N VAL A 98 -13.41 -13.55 -4.85
CA VAL A 98 -13.03 -14.94 -5.18
C VAL A 98 -12.59 -15.70 -3.93
N GLN A 99 -11.77 -15.10 -3.07
CA GLN A 99 -11.35 -15.73 -1.81
C GLN A 99 -12.53 -15.93 -0.85
N ALA A 100 -13.44 -14.96 -0.74
CA ALA A 100 -14.66 -15.10 0.05
C ALA A 100 -15.54 -16.26 -0.46
N ALA A 101 -15.70 -16.38 -1.79
CA ALA A 101 -16.42 -17.50 -2.40
C ALA A 101 -15.74 -18.86 -2.14
N GLN A 102 -14.40 -18.92 -2.16
CA GLN A 102 -13.65 -20.13 -1.85
C GLN A 102 -13.77 -20.53 -0.37
N ALA A 103 -13.70 -19.57 0.55
CA ALA A 103 -13.85 -19.82 2.00
C ALA A 103 -15.27 -20.28 2.36
N LEU A 104 -16.30 -19.84 1.63
CA LEU A 104 -17.67 -20.32 1.78
C LEU A 104 -17.90 -21.72 1.19
N ALA A 105 -17.06 -22.13 0.24
CA ALA A 105 -17.16 -23.43 -0.43
C ALA A 105 -16.32 -24.54 0.24
N ALA A 106 -15.52 -24.20 1.25
CA ALA A 106 -14.71 -25.11 2.07
C ALA A 106 -15.46 -25.49 3.36
#